data_AF-A0A2C9XXS5-F1
#
_entry.id   AF-A0A2C9XXS5-F1
#
_cell.length_a   1.000
_cell.length_b   1.000
_cell.length_c   1.000
_cell.angle_alpha   90.00
_cell.angle_beta   90.00
_cell.angle_gamma   90.00
#
_symmetry.space_group_name_H-M   'P 1'
#
loop_
_entity.id
_entity.type
_entity.pdbx_description
1 polymer ?
#
loop_
_entity_poly.entity_id
_entity_poly.type
_entity_poly.pdbx_seq_one_letter_code
_entity_poly.pdbx_strand_id
1 'polypeptide(L)'
;MPYTLTNPSQLTEEIKKSRFIVNAAPIINAQQAAEFIDSVSDPNATHNCWAWKIGQQYRFNDDGEPTSTAGRPILSAIEGQDCDQVVVVVTRYFGGIKLGTGGLIRAYGGSASHCLQQAELIELIARISLQFHCYYNEWPIIENRLKELDALIEQQDFDAEGVTVSIAITLDNLAILKKNISDITRGRVIIKT
;
A
#
# COMPACT_ATOMS: atom_id res chain seq x y z
N MET A 1 9.51 3.92 -4.60
CA MET A 1 8.47 4.09 -3.57
C MET A 1 7.45 3.01 -3.87
N PRO A 2 6.95 2.28 -2.87
CA PRO A 2 6.00 1.22 -3.14
C PRO A 2 4.72 1.79 -3.76
N TYR A 3 3.96 0.94 -4.41
CA TYR A 3 2.65 1.24 -4.95
C TYR A 3 1.57 0.54 -4.13
N THR A 4 0.35 1.06 -4.18
CA THR A 4 -0.85 0.34 -3.72
C THR A 4 -1.91 0.35 -4.81
N LEU A 5 -2.93 -0.48 -4.65
CA LEU A 5 -4.06 -0.52 -5.58
C LEU A 5 -5.02 0.63 -5.31
N THR A 6 -5.61 1.23 -6.36
CA THR A 6 -6.67 2.24 -6.19
C THR A 6 -8.01 1.59 -5.82
N ASN A 7 -8.27 0.39 -6.35
CA ASN A 7 -9.48 -0.40 -6.13
C ASN A 7 -9.19 -1.90 -6.20
N PRO A 8 -10.13 -2.75 -5.74
CA PRO A 8 -10.01 -4.20 -5.94
C PRO A 8 -9.83 -4.57 -7.42
N SER A 9 -9.04 -5.61 -7.68
CA SER A 9 -8.76 -6.15 -9.01
C SER A 9 -8.98 -7.67 -9.00
N GLN A 10 -9.40 -8.21 -10.14
CA GLN A 10 -9.65 -9.64 -10.30
C GLN A 10 -9.10 -10.16 -11.63
N LEU A 11 -8.53 -11.35 -11.59
CA LEU A 11 -8.07 -12.09 -12.77
C LEU A 11 -8.48 -13.56 -12.64
N THR A 12 -8.86 -14.20 -13.74
CA THR A 12 -9.05 -15.66 -13.79
C THR A 12 -8.17 -16.29 -14.85
N GLU A 13 -7.46 -17.35 -14.48
CA GLU A 13 -6.63 -18.14 -15.37
C GLU A 13 -6.94 -19.63 -15.27
N GLU A 14 -6.74 -20.35 -16.37
CA GLU A 14 -6.79 -21.82 -16.38
C GLU A 14 -5.40 -22.39 -16.68
N ILE A 15 -4.88 -23.20 -15.76
CA ILE A 15 -3.56 -23.82 -15.87
C ILE A 15 -3.72 -25.32 -15.67
N LYS A 16 -3.46 -26.10 -16.72
CA LYS A 16 -3.64 -27.57 -16.73
C LYS A 16 -5.01 -27.98 -16.19
N LYS A 17 -6.09 -27.40 -16.72
CA LYS A 17 -7.50 -27.58 -16.31
C LYS A 17 -7.85 -27.10 -14.90
N SER A 18 -6.87 -26.70 -14.09
CA SER A 18 -7.16 -26.08 -12.78
C SER A 18 -7.46 -24.61 -13.02
N ARG A 19 -8.54 -24.10 -12.39
CA ARG A 19 -8.92 -22.70 -12.48
C ARG A 19 -8.38 -21.94 -11.27
N PHE A 20 -7.75 -20.81 -11.51
CA PHE A 20 -7.19 -19.91 -10.51
C PHE A 20 -7.91 -18.57 -10.63
N ILE A 21 -8.61 -18.16 -9.58
CA ILE A 21 -9.31 -16.87 -9.49
C ILE A 21 -8.52 -16.04 -8.48
N VAL A 22 -7.92 -14.96 -8.96
CA VAL A 22 -7.13 -14.04 -8.16
C VAL A 22 -8.00 -12.84 -7.82
N ASN A 23 -8.09 -12.49 -6.54
CA ASN A 23 -8.69 -11.26 -6.05
C ASN A 23 -7.62 -10.48 -5.29
N ALA A 24 -7.36 -9.25 -5.69
CA ALA A 24 -6.42 -8.35 -5.03
C ALA A 24 -7.15 -7.09 -4.56
N ALA A 25 -6.76 -6.50 -3.44
CA ALA A 25 -7.34 -5.26 -2.95
C ALA A 25 -6.34 -4.44 -2.11
N PRO A 26 -6.51 -3.10 -2.07
CA PRO A 26 -5.78 -2.27 -1.12
C PRO A 26 -6.30 -2.48 0.31
N ILE A 27 -5.40 -2.43 1.29
CA ILE A 27 -5.68 -2.59 2.71
C ILE A 27 -4.80 -1.67 3.55
N ILE A 28 -5.35 -1.08 4.62
CA ILE A 28 -4.57 -0.21 5.52
C ILE A 28 -4.15 -0.90 6.83
N ASN A 29 -4.70 -2.09 7.12
CA ASN A 29 -4.38 -2.86 8.32
C ASN A 29 -4.70 -4.36 8.16
N ALA A 30 -4.23 -5.17 9.10
CA ALA A 30 -4.43 -6.62 9.08
C ALA A 30 -5.91 -7.04 9.25
N GLN A 31 -6.75 -6.20 9.86
CA GLN A 31 -8.18 -6.47 10.04
C GLN A 31 -8.91 -6.41 8.70
N GLN A 32 -8.66 -5.38 7.89
CA GLN A 32 -9.19 -5.30 6.52
C GLN A 32 -8.69 -6.45 5.64
N ALA A 33 -7.45 -6.90 5.84
CA ALA A 33 -6.95 -8.09 5.15
C ALA A 33 -7.80 -9.33 5.47
N ALA A 34 -8.10 -9.56 6.75
CA ALA A 34 -8.93 -10.68 7.18
C ALA A 34 -10.36 -10.57 6.62
N GLU A 35 -10.98 -9.40 6.71
CA GLU A 35 -12.33 -9.14 6.16
C GLU A 35 -12.39 -9.38 4.65
N PHE A 36 -11.37 -8.92 3.90
CA PHE A 36 -11.30 -9.15 2.47
C PHE A 36 -11.14 -10.64 2.14
N ILE A 37 -10.22 -11.34 2.83
CA ILE A 37 -10.02 -12.78 2.67
C ILE A 37 -11.33 -13.53 2.88
N ASP A 38 -12.04 -13.25 3.97
CA ASP A 38 -13.32 -13.89 4.27
C ASP A 38 -14.38 -13.59 3.20
N SER A 39 -14.39 -12.37 2.66
CA SER A 39 -15.39 -11.94 1.66
C SER A 39 -15.23 -12.60 0.29
N VAL A 40 -14.02 -12.99 -0.09
CA VAL A 40 -13.72 -13.57 -1.42
C VAL A 40 -13.40 -15.06 -1.38
N SER A 41 -13.23 -15.64 -0.19
CA SER A 41 -12.99 -17.08 -0.03
C SER A 41 -14.24 -17.89 -0.39
N ASP A 42 -14.05 -18.95 -1.17
CA ASP A 42 -15.13 -19.88 -1.51
C ASP A 42 -14.95 -21.20 -0.74
N PRO A 43 -15.89 -21.57 0.15
CA PRO A 43 -15.84 -22.83 0.89
C PRO A 43 -15.86 -24.09 0.01
N ASN A 44 -16.31 -23.97 -1.25
CA ASN A 44 -16.36 -25.09 -2.21
C ASN A 44 -15.10 -25.17 -3.09
N ALA A 45 -14.20 -24.19 -2.98
CA ALA A 45 -12.93 -24.25 -3.68
C ALA A 45 -12.02 -25.34 -3.10
N THR A 46 -11.04 -25.77 -3.89
CA THR A 46 -10.02 -26.71 -3.38
C THR A 46 -9.12 -26.03 -2.36
N HIS A 47 -8.69 -24.79 -2.66
CA HIS A 47 -7.85 -23.97 -1.79
C HIS A 47 -8.16 -22.48 -2.02
N ASN A 48 -8.09 -21.67 -0.97
CA ASN A 48 -8.10 -20.21 -0.96
C ASN A 48 -6.78 -19.71 -0.35
N CYS A 49 -5.70 -19.82 -1.12
CA CYS A 49 -4.37 -19.40 -0.68
C CYS A 49 -4.26 -17.88 -0.74
N TRP A 50 -3.51 -17.25 0.17
CA TRP A 50 -3.43 -15.79 0.21
C TRP A 50 -2.11 -15.28 0.74
N ALA A 51 -1.83 -14.01 0.46
CA ALA A 51 -0.81 -13.23 1.13
C ALA A 51 -1.22 -11.76 1.25
N TRP A 52 -0.67 -11.06 2.22
CA TRP A 52 -0.78 -9.61 2.34
C TRP A 52 0.50 -8.99 2.89
N LYS A 53 0.70 -7.70 2.60
CA LYS A 53 1.85 -6.90 3.04
C LYS A 53 1.42 -5.48 3.43
N ILE A 54 1.94 -5.01 4.55
CA ILE A 54 1.82 -3.64 5.09
C ILE A 54 3.17 -3.25 5.70
N GLY A 55 3.99 -2.51 4.96
CA GLY A 55 5.36 -2.18 5.30
C GLY A 55 6.18 -3.43 5.60
N GLN A 56 6.67 -3.54 6.84
CA GLN A 56 7.44 -4.70 7.31
C GLN A 56 6.57 -5.86 7.80
N GLN A 57 5.27 -5.63 7.97
CA GLN A 57 4.33 -6.67 8.36
C GLN A 57 3.84 -7.40 7.12
N TYR A 58 3.87 -8.72 7.16
CA TYR A 58 3.35 -9.55 6.09
C TYR A 58 2.86 -10.87 6.66
N ARG A 59 1.95 -11.51 5.94
CA ARG A 59 1.51 -12.88 6.24
C ARG A 59 1.08 -13.57 4.95
N PHE A 60 1.19 -14.88 4.94
CA PHE A 60 0.71 -15.72 3.84
C PHE A 60 0.17 -17.05 4.37
N ASN A 61 -0.65 -17.70 3.57
CA ASN A 61 -1.25 -19.00 3.88
C ASN A 61 -1.39 -19.84 2.61
N ASP A 62 -0.99 -21.10 2.70
CA ASP A 62 -1.08 -22.08 1.61
C ASP A 62 -2.43 -22.82 1.57
N ASP A 63 -3.30 -22.64 2.58
CA ASP A 63 -4.64 -23.24 2.67
C ASP A 63 -4.71 -24.74 2.31
N GLY A 64 -3.76 -25.54 2.80
CA GLY A 64 -3.71 -26.97 2.53
C GLY A 64 -2.96 -27.38 1.26
N GLU A 65 -2.49 -26.43 0.44
CA GLU A 65 -1.44 -26.71 -0.55
C GLU A 65 -0.13 -27.14 0.16
N PRO A 66 0.79 -27.83 -0.54
CA PRO A 66 2.11 -28.10 0.00
C PRO A 66 2.79 -26.82 0.51
N THR A 67 3.49 -26.92 1.64
CA THR A 67 4.08 -25.78 2.34
C THR A 67 4.89 -24.87 1.41
N SER A 68 4.58 -23.57 1.46
CA SER A 68 5.21 -22.49 0.70
C SER A 68 5.13 -22.65 -0.83
N THR A 69 4.16 -23.41 -1.33
CA THR A 69 3.93 -23.53 -2.78
C THR A 69 2.85 -22.62 -3.32
N ALA A 70 2.12 -21.91 -2.45
CA ALA A 70 1.06 -20.99 -2.84
C ALA A 70 1.20 -19.61 -2.17
N GLY A 71 1.05 -19.54 -0.84
CA GLY A 71 1.07 -18.28 -0.09
C GLY A 71 2.38 -17.51 -0.23
N ARG A 72 3.52 -18.21 -0.12
CA ARG A 72 4.85 -17.58 -0.30
C ARG A 72 5.02 -17.02 -1.74
N PRO A 73 4.73 -17.77 -2.82
CA PRO A 73 4.72 -17.23 -4.18
C PRO A 73 3.81 -16.02 -4.38
N ILE A 74 2.62 -15.98 -3.77
CA ILE A 74 1.72 -14.81 -3.83
C ILE A 74 2.40 -13.59 -3.17
N LEU A 75 3.00 -13.77 -1.99
CA LEU A 75 3.75 -12.70 -1.33
C LEU A 75 4.92 -12.20 -2.20
N SER A 76 5.67 -13.12 -2.81
CA SER A 76 6.76 -12.76 -3.72
C SER A 76 6.27 -12.01 -4.95
N ALA A 77 5.03 -12.23 -5.41
CA ALA A 77 4.44 -11.44 -6.48
C ALA A 77 4.10 -10.01 -6.03
N ILE A 78 3.56 -9.83 -4.81
CA ILE A 78 3.34 -8.51 -4.20
C ILE A 78 4.67 -7.73 -4.11
N GLU A 79 5.70 -8.37 -3.56
CA GLU A 79 7.04 -7.75 -3.41
C GLU A 79 7.72 -7.49 -4.76
N GLY A 80 7.56 -8.40 -5.72
CA GLY A 80 8.15 -8.27 -7.06
C GLY A 80 7.56 -7.14 -7.89
N GLN A 81 6.33 -6.70 -7.59
CA GLN A 81 5.69 -5.53 -8.22
C GLN A 81 5.85 -4.24 -7.39
N ASP A 82 6.74 -4.25 -6.39
CA ASP A 82 6.93 -3.14 -5.43
C ASP A 82 5.60 -2.67 -4.80
N CYS A 83 4.66 -3.60 -4.57
CA CYS A 83 3.36 -3.30 -3.98
C CYS A 83 3.40 -3.41 -2.45
N ASP A 84 2.67 -2.51 -1.78
CA ASP A 84 2.48 -2.48 -0.33
C ASP A 84 1.06 -2.00 0.02
N GLN A 85 0.59 -2.28 1.23
CA GLN A 85 -0.82 -2.07 1.61
C GLN A 85 -1.77 -2.86 0.69
N VAL A 86 -1.44 -4.12 0.44
CA VAL A 86 -2.16 -5.00 -0.50
C VAL A 86 -2.40 -6.38 0.11
N VAL A 87 -3.58 -6.94 -0.16
CA VAL A 87 -3.92 -8.36 0.02
C VAL A 87 -4.20 -8.99 -1.33
N VAL A 88 -3.79 -10.25 -1.50
CA VAL A 88 -4.09 -11.07 -2.67
C VAL A 88 -4.57 -12.44 -2.20
N VAL A 89 -5.72 -12.87 -2.70
CA VAL A 89 -6.32 -14.18 -2.49
C VAL A 89 -6.39 -14.90 -3.83
N VAL A 90 -5.91 -16.13 -3.88
CA VAL A 90 -5.96 -16.99 -5.06
C VAL A 90 -6.79 -18.22 -4.72
N THR A 91 -8.01 -18.23 -5.26
CA THR A 91 -8.96 -19.34 -5.14
C THR A 91 -8.69 -20.34 -6.27
N ARG A 92 -8.37 -21.58 -5.90
CA ARG A 92 -8.05 -22.65 -6.84
C ARG A 92 -9.15 -23.71 -6.85
N TYR A 93 -9.56 -24.09 -8.06
CA TYR A 93 -10.36 -25.28 -8.33
C TYR A 93 -9.50 -26.32 -9.04
N PHE A 94 -9.33 -27.50 -8.44
CA PHE A 94 -8.51 -28.57 -9.00
C PHE A 94 -9.13 -29.16 -10.28
N GLY A 95 -8.36 -29.16 -11.35
CA GLY A 95 -8.78 -29.65 -12.68
C GLY A 95 -8.50 -31.12 -13.00
N GLY A 96 -8.12 -31.93 -12.01
CA GLY A 96 -7.76 -33.33 -12.23
C GLY A 96 -6.32 -33.59 -12.67
N ILE A 97 -5.52 -32.55 -12.97
CA ILE A 97 -4.10 -32.68 -13.36
C ILE A 97 -3.19 -32.05 -12.29
N LYS A 98 -2.31 -32.87 -11.71
CA LYS A 98 -1.33 -32.39 -10.72
C LYS A 98 -0.29 -31.48 -11.37
N LEU A 99 -0.03 -30.34 -10.74
CA LEU A 99 0.97 -29.35 -11.19
C LEU A 99 2.39 -29.68 -10.70
N GLY A 100 2.52 -30.39 -9.57
CA GLY A 100 3.77 -30.56 -8.84
C GLY A 100 4.24 -29.26 -8.19
N THR A 101 5.22 -29.33 -7.27
CA THR A 101 5.69 -28.18 -6.47
C THR A 101 6.07 -26.99 -7.34
N GLY A 102 6.93 -27.17 -8.35
CA GLY A 102 7.35 -26.09 -9.24
C GLY A 102 6.25 -25.61 -10.20
N GLY A 103 5.19 -26.39 -10.39
CA GLY A 103 4.01 -25.95 -11.13
C GLY A 103 3.09 -25.08 -10.29
N LEU A 104 2.90 -25.44 -9.01
CA LEU A 104 2.11 -24.65 -8.05
C LEU A 104 2.74 -23.29 -7.79
N ILE A 105 4.05 -23.26 -7.53
CA ILE A 105 4.80 -22.02 -7.30
C ILE A 105 4.62 -21.04 -8.47
N ARG A 106 4.75 -21.54 -9.71
CA ARG A 106 4.57 -20.72 -10.91
C ARG A 106 3.12 -20.32 -11.15
N ALA A 107 2.16 -21.19 -10.85
CA ALA A 107 0.74 -20.88 -11.01
C ALA A 107 0.32 -19.78 -10.03
N TYR A 108 0.51 -19.98 -8.73
CA TYR A 108 0.10 -19.01 -7.71
C TYR A 108 0.82 -17.67 -7.84
N GLY A 109 2.16 -17.69 -7.93
CA GLY A 109 2.94 -16.46 -8.08
C GLY A 109 2.70 -15.78 -9.43
N GLY A 110 2.57 -16.54 -10.51
CA GLY A 110 2.32 -16.02 -11.86
C GLY A 110 0.96 -15.35 -11.97
N SER A 111 -0.12 -16.03 -11.56
CA SER A 111 -1.47 -15.45 -11.61
C SER A 111 -1.60 -14.23 -10.70
N ALA A 112 -1.00 -14.25 -9.50
CA ALA A 112 -0.94 -13.08 -8.62
C ALA A 112 -0.21 -11.90 -9.28
N SER A 113 0.95 -12.15 -9.89
CA SER A 113 1.73 -11.13 -10.60
C SER A 113 0.95 -10.52 -11.76
N HIS A 114 0.32 -11.34 -12.60
CA HIS A 114 -0.49 -10.87 -13.72
C HIS A 114 -1.68 -10.01 -13.25
N CYS A 115 -2.34 -10.40 -12.14
CA CYS A 115 -3.44 -9.62 -11.57
C CYS A 115 -2.98 -8.24 -11.09
N LEU A 116 -1.81 -8.16 -10.43
CA LEU A 116 -1.23 -6.91 -9.96
C LEU A 116 -0.77 -6.01 -11.13
N GLN A 117 -0.24 -6.59 -12.20
CA GLN A 117 0.16 -5.84 -13.41
C GLN A 117 -1.03 -5.22 -14.16
N GLN A 118 -2.22 -5.81 -14.04
CA GLN A 118 -3.45 -5.30 -14.66
C GLN A 118 -4.24 -4.36 -13.73
N ALA A 119 -3.88 -4.31 -12.44
CA ALA A 119 -4.53 -3.41 -11.48
C ALA A 119 -4.13 -1.96 -11.74
N GLU A 120 -5.04 -1.03 -11.42
CA GLU A 120 -4.69 0.38 -11.36
C GLU A 120 -3.91 0.64 -10.06
N LEU A 121 -2.71 1.19 -10.21
CA LEU A 121 -1.76 1.42 -9.13
C LEU A 121 -1.53 2.91 -8.90
N ILE A 122 -1.36 3.28 -7.64
CA ILE A 122 -0.96 4.62 -7.21
C ILE A 122 0.26 4.54 -6.31
N GLU A 123 1.15 5.54 -6.39
CA GLU A 123 2.30 5.63 -5.50
C GLU A 123 1.86 5.73 -4.04
N LEU A 124 2.45 4.91 -3.18
CA LEU A 124 2.24 4.93 -1.74
C LEU A 124 3.27 5.86 -1.09
N ILE A 125 2.90 7.13 -0.94
CA ILE A 125 3.77 8.15 -0.39
C ILE A 125 3.60 8.22 1.13
N ALA A 126 4.62 7.78 1.87
CA ALA A 126 4.67 7.91 3.32
C ALA A 126 4.92 9.38 3.71
N ARG A 127 3.97 9.97 4.44
CA ARG A 127 4.05 11.33 4.95
C ARG A 127 4.03 11.35 6.47
N ILE A 128 4.72 12.31 7.05
CA ILE A 128 4.68 12.62 8.48
C ILE A 128 3.89 13.90 8.69
N SER A 129 3.05 13.91 9.72
CA SER A 129 2.33 15.11 10.13
C SER A 129 3.24 16.03 10.93
N LEU A 130 3.13 17.33 10.68
CA LEU A 130 3.87 18.40 11.35
C LEU A 130 2.91 19.54 11.65
N GLN A 131 3.20 20.27 12.73
CA GLN A 131 2.48 21.49 13.04
C GLN A 131 3.43 22.64 13.37
N PHE A 132 3.07 23.84 12.91
CA PHE A 132 3.74 25.07 13.28
C PHE A 132 2.77 26.27 13.24
N HIS A 133 3.16 27.36 13.90
CA HIS A 133 2.47 28.65 13.82
C HIS A 133 3.39 29.67 13.14
N CYS A 134 2.84 30.50 12.24
CA CYS A 134 3.58 31.57 11.56
C CYS A 134 2.73 32.83 11.46
N TYR A 135 3.35 33.99 11.26
CA TYR A 135 2.64 35.25 11.14
C TYR A 135 2.00 35.39 9.74
N TYR A 136 0.97 36.22 9.64
CA TYR A 136 0.24 36.46 8.40
C TYR A 136 1.11 36.92 7.23
N ASN A 137 2.15 37.70 7.50
CA ASN A 137 3.09 38.18 6.48
C ASN A 137 4.08 37.11 6.00
N GLU A 138 4.28 36.05 6.78
CA GLU A 138 5.14 34.91 6.43
C GLU A 138 4.36 33.83 5.68
N TRP A 139 3.06 33.68 5.99
CA TRP A 139 2.22 32.59 5.51
C TRP A 139 2.23 32.44 3.98
N PRO A 140 2.03 33.47 3.14
CA PRO A 140 2.03 33.29 1.68
C PRO A 140 3.35 32.74 1.13
N ILE A 141 4.48 33.08 1.77
CA ILE A 141 5.81 32.60 1.39
C ILE A 141 5.96 31.13 1.78
N ILE A 142 5.54 30.80 3.01
CA ILE A 142 5.59 29.43 3.53
C ILE A 142 4.66 28.52 2.72
N GLU A 143 3.43 28.95 2.43
CA GLU A 143 2.46 28.19 1.64
C GLU A 143 3.01 27.85 0.24
N ASN A 144 3.68 28.79 -0.41
CA ASN A 144 4.32 28.53 -1.70
C ASN A 144 5.46 27.49 -1.57
N ARG A 145 6.28 27.56 -0.52
CA ARG A 145 7.32 26.56 -0.24
C ARG A 145 6.74 25.19 0.06
N LEU A 146 5.59 25.10 0.74
CA LEU A 146 4.89 23.85 0.99
C LEU A 146 4.44 23.19 -0.32
N LYS A 147 3.89 23.98 -1.26
CA LYS A 147 3.49 23.50 -2.59
C LYS A 147 4.70 22.99 -3.39
N GLU A 148 5.81 23.72 -3.39
CA GLU A 148 7.06 23.29 -4.06
C GLU A 148 7.64 21.99 -3.49
N LEU A 149 7.38 21.69 -2.21
CA LEU A 149 7.84 20.50 -1.52
C LEU A 149 6.80 19.37 -1.51
N ASP A 150 5.72 19.52 -2.27
CA ASP A 150 4.61 18.56 -2.32
C ASP A 150 4.06 18.20 -0.92
N ALA A 151 4.01 19.19 -0.02
CA ALA A 151 3.41 19.05 1.29
C ALA A 151 1.88 19.22 1.19
N LEU A 152 1.14 18.33 1.84
CA LEU A 152 -0.31 18.44 1.96
C LEU A 152 -0.65 19.32 3.16
N ILE A 153 -1.50 20.32 2.96
CA ILE A 153 -2.04 21.12 4.07
C ILE A 153 -3.29 20.40 4.58
N GLU A 154 -3.24 19.93 5.82
CA GLU A 154 -4.34 19.18 6.46
C GLU A 154 -5.31 20.12 7.17
N GLN A 155 -4.80 21.17 7.82
CA GLN A 155 -5.60 22.13 8.56
C GLN A 155 -4.93 23.51 8.62
N GLN A 156 -5.76 24.57 8.66
CA GLN A 156 -5.33 25.95 8.87
C GLN A 156 -6.27 26.61 9.89
N ASP A 157 -5.72 27.08 11.00
CA ASP A 157 -6.46 27.79 12.03
C ASP A 157 -5.88 29.20 12.21
N PHE A 158 -6.73 30.20 12.06
CA PHE A 158 -6.35 31.61 12.11
C PHE A 158 -6.61 32.20 13.49
N ASP A 159 -5.65 32.94 14.03
CA ASP A 159 -5.77 33.64 15.31
C ASP A 159 -5.41 35.13 15.18
N ALA A 160 -5.26 35.81 16.33
CA ALA A 160 -4.98 37.24 16.36
C ALA A 160 -3.59 37.61 15.79
N GLU A 161 -2.65 36.67 15.77
CA GLU A 161 -1.24 36.92 15.46
C GLU A 161 -0.80 36.24 14.14
N GLY A 162 -1.49 35.19 13.70
CA GLY A 162 -1.10 34.43 12.52
C GLY A 162 -1.96 33.21 12.23
N VAL A 163 -1.28 32.17 11.75
CA VAL A 163 -1.87 30.92 11.27
C VAL A 163 -1.16 29.74 11.91
N THR A 164 -1.91 28.86 12.58
CA THR A 164 -1.47 27.51 12.92
C THR A 164 -1.77 26.58 11.74
N VAL A 165 -0.78 25.82 11.30
CA VAL A 165 -0.88 24.98 10.11
C VAL A 165 -0.45 23.58 10.46
N SER A 166 -1.31 22.61 10.16
CA SER A 166 -1.00 21.19 10.19
C SER A 166 -0.76 20.71 8.75
N ILE A 167 0.35 20.03 8.51
CA ILE A 167 0.74 19.55 7.19
C ILE A 167 1.18 18.09 7.24
N ALA A 168 1.09 17.39 6.11
CA ALA A 168 1.72 16.10 5.89
C ALA A 168 2.80 16.21 4.79
N ILE A 169 4.04 15.87 5.10
CA ILE A 169 5.19 15.98 4.19
C ILE A 169 6.01 14.69 4.16
N THR A 170 6.70 14.42 3.06
CA THR A 170 7.67 13.33 2.97
C THR A 170 8.87 13.57 3.88
N LEU A 171 9.48 12.49 4.38
CA LEU A 171 10.70 12.57 5.19
C LEU A 171 11.86 13.22 4.43
N ASP A 172 11.97 12.97 3.13
CA ASP A 172 13.03 13.53 2.28
C ASP A 172 12.99 15.07 2.23
N ASN A 173 11.78 15.65 2.27
CA ASN A 173 11.60 17.09 2.22
C ASN A 173 11.61 17.76 3.62
N LEU A 174 11.63 16.98 4.71
CA LEU A 174 11.59 17.50 6.08
C LEU A 174 12.74 18.46 6.38
N ALA A 175 13.97 18.10 6.02
CA ALA A 175 15.14 18.90 6.31
C ALA A 175 15.12 20.24 5.55
N ILE A 176 14.68 20.20 4.29
CA ILE A 176 14.54 21.39 3.44
C ILE A 176 13.45 22.30 4.00
N LEU A 177 12.31 21.74 4.39
CA LEU A 177 11.22 22.51 5.00
C LEU A 177 11.66 23.20 6.30
N LYS A 178 12.32 22.46 7.20
CA LYS A 178 12.84 23.02 8.47
C LYS A 178 13.75 24.22 8.23
N LYS A 179 14.64 24.12 7.23
CA LYS A 179 15.51 25.23 6.85
C LYS A 179 14.71 26.41 6.29
N ASN A 180 13.80 26.17 5.34
CA ASN A 180 12.97 27.23 4.74
C ASN A 180 12.17 27.99 5.80
N ILE A 181 11.51 27.28 6.71
CA ILE A 181 10.73 27.90 7.80
C ILE A 181 11.65 28.69 8.74
N SER A 182 12.81 28.14 9.11
CA SER A 182 13.79 28.86 9.93
C SER A 182 14.28 30.15 9.26
N ASP A 183 14.59 30.11 7.96
CA ASP A 183 15.10 31.28 7.22
C ASP A 183 14.02 32.38 7.09
N ILE A 184 12.78 32.00 6.79
CA ILE A 184 11.64 32.94 6.65
C ILE A 184 11.32 33.61 7.99
N THR A 185 11.32 32.82 9.07
CA THR A 185 10.87 33.25 10.40
C THR A 185 12.02 33.74 11.28
N ARG A 186 13.24 33.77 10.75
CA ARG A 186 14.49 34.10 11.46
C ARG A 186 14.70 33.24 12.72
N GLY A 187 14.36 31.97 12.62
CA GLY A 187 14.50 30.96 13.68
C GLY A 187 13.44 31.02 14.78
N ARG A 188 12.42 31.88 14.64
CA ARG A 188 11.36 32.01 15.66
C ARG A 188 10.44 30.79 15.71
N VAL A 189 10.15 30.18 14.57
CA VAL A 189 9.18 29.08 14.49
C VAL A 189 9.87 27.74 14.73
N ILE A 190 9.32 26.98 15.67
CA ILE A 190 9.74 25.62 15.97
C ILE A 190 8.66 24.67 15.45
N ILE A 191 9.04 23.79 14.54
CA ILE A 191 8.14 22.77 13.99
C ILE A 191 8.01 21.65 15.01
N LYS A 192 6.77 21.35 15.40
CA LYS A 192 6.44 20.19 16.22
C LYS A 192 6.11 19.01 15.30
N THR A 193 6.74 17.86 15.58
CA THR A 193 6.35 16.53 15.07
C THR A 193 5.38 15.89 16.04
#